data_AF-A0AAV0M2D8-F1
#
_entry.id   AF-A0AAV0M2D8-F1
#
_cell.length_a   1.000
_cell.length_b   1.000
_cell.length_c   1.000
_cell.angle_alpha   90.00
_cell.angle_beta   90.00
_cell.angle_gamma   90.00
#
_symmetry.space_group_name_H-M   'P 1'
#
loop_
_entity.id
_entity.type
_entity.pdbx_description
1 polymer ?
#
loop_
_entity_poly.entity_id
_entity_poly.type
_entity_poly.pdbx_seq_one_letter_code
_entity_poly.pdbx_strand_id
1 'polypeptide(L)'
;MSTSSFNDFFERWLTEQEHHLESLVVAAANGQAGDGFLRDLKGRVLEHYEEYYRAKSEWAHRDVLAVLSPSWRTSLEEVFLWIGGWRPSTAFHVLYSKSGLQFETQIRDHQGRHNGDSVVADLAGLSPRQFGLIDELQRNTIKEERRLTEKLAKVQV
;
A
#
# COMPACT_ATOMS: atom_id res chain seq x y z
N MET A 1 31.66 -15.53 2.67
CA MET A 1 30.50 -14.97 1.94
C MET A 1 29.34 -14.98 2.92
N SER A 2 29.00 -13.86 3.55
CA SER A 2 27.84 -13.81 4.45
C SER A 2 26.57 -13.96 3.61
N THR A 3 25.81 -15.02 3.84
CA THR A 3 24.45 -15.15 3.31
C THR A 3 23.59 -14.07 3.99
N SER A 4 23.46 -12.90 3.35
CA SER A 4 22.53 -11.85 3.79
C SER A 4 21.14 -12.46 3.91
N SER A 5 20.51 -12.35 5.08
CA SER A 5 19.20 -12.94 5.34
C SER A 5 18.07 -12.12 4.70
N PHE A 6 16.87 -12.70 4.55
CA PHE A 6 15.69 -11.94 4.16
C PHE A 6 15.42 -10.76 5.11
N ASN A 7 15.78 -10.90 6.39
CA ASN A 7 15.70 -9.83 7.37
C ASN A 7 16.58 -8.63 6.99
N ASP A 8 17.86 -8.87 6.66
CA ASP A 8 18.80 -7.80 6.28
C ASP A 8 18.39 -7.11 4.97
N PHE A 9 17.76 -7.85 4.05
CA PHE A 9 17.15 -7.27 2.86
C PHE A 9 15.95 -6.38 3.23
N PHE A 10 15.05 -6.87 4.08
CA PHE A 10 13.84 -6.15 4.46
C PHE A 10 14.13 -4.85 5.19
N GLU A 11 15.06 -4.83 6.14
CA GLU A 11 15.47 -3.63 6.89
C GLU A 11 16.03 -2.54 5.95
N ARG A 12 16.86 -2.94 4.98
CA ARG A 12 17.38 -2.02 3.96
C ARG A 12 16.27 -1.50 3.05
N TRP A 13 15.37 -2.40 2.63
CA TRP A 13 14.23 -2.05 1.81
C TRP A 13 13.28 -1.07 2.52
N LEU A 14 13.09 -1.25 3.84
CA LEU A 14 12.25 -0.40 4.68
C LEU A 14 12.83 1.02 4.78
N THR A 15 14.13 1.15 5.04
CA THR A 15 14.83 2.44 5.05
C THR A 15 14.63 3.22 3.75
N GLU A 16 14.77 2.54 2.60
CA GLU A 16 14.56 3.17 1.29
C GLU A 16 13.09 3.53 1.04
N GLN A 17 12.16 2.72 1.56
CA GLN A 17 10.72 2.99 1.49
C GLN A 17 10.34 4.24 2.29
N GLU A 18 10.94 4.43 3.47
CA GLU A 18 10.79 5.66 4.26
C GLU A 18 11.30 6.88 3.50
N HIS A 19 12.45 6.77 2.83
CA HIS A 19 12.99 7.87 2.02
C HIS A 19 12.07 8.24 0.83
N HIS A 20 11.50 7.24 0.17
CA HIS A 20 10.50 7.46 -0.87
C HIS A 20 9.23 8.12 -0.31
N LEU A 21 8.78 7.72 0.87
CA LEU A 21 7.64 8.32 1.55
C LEU A 21 7.89 9.80 1.90
N GLU A 22 9.04 10.12 2.47
CA GLU A 22 9.44 11.50 2.75
C GLU A 22 9.45 12.35 1.47
N SER A 23 10.00 11.81 0.38
CA SER A 23 10.01 12.47 -0.92
C SER A 23 8.60 12.75 -1.44
N LEU A 24 7.67 11.81 -1.27
CA LEU A 24 6.25 11.99 -1.65
C LEU A 24 5.57 13.06 -0.79
N VAL A 25 5.81 13.07 0.51
CA VAL A 25 5.25 14.05 1.44
C VAL A 25 5.74 15.46 1.10
N VAL A 26 7.04 15.62 0.85
CA VAL A 26 7.63 16.89 0.44
C VAL A 26 7.06 17.35 -0.91
N ALA A 27 6.94 16.43 -1.88
CA ALA A 27 6.35 16.74 -3.18
C ALA A 27 4.89 17.22 -3.07
N ALA A 28 4.11 16.58 -2.20
CA ALA A 28 2.72 16.96 -1.93
C ALA A 28 2.63 18.33 -1.25
N ALA A 29 3.45 18.58 -0.24
CA ALA A 29 3.45 19.84 0.50
C ALA A 29 3.87 21.05 -0.35
N ASN A 30 4.79 20.84 -1.31
CA ASN A 30 5.28 21.91 -2.16
C ASN A 30 4.27 22.36 -3.24
N GLY A 31 3.20 21.60 -3.50
CA GLY A 31 2.07 21.98 -4.38
C GLY A 31 2.40 22.29 -5.86
N GLN A 32 3.69 22.32 -6.22
CA GLN A 32 4.25 22.76 -7.50
C GLN A 32 5.18 21.71 -8.10
N ALA A 33 5.18 20.48 -7.56
CA ALA A 33 5.95 19.38 -8.11
C ALA A 33 5.52 19.14 -9.57
N GLY A 34 6.44 19.32 -10.51
CA GLY A 34 6.15 19.14 -11.93
C GLY A 34 5.65 17.72 -12.21
N ASP A 35 4.69 17.56 -13.12
CA ASP A 35 4.07 16.27 -13.46
C ASP A 35 5.13 15.19 -13.83
N GLY A 36 6.22 15.60 -14.49
CA GLY A 36 7.35 14.72 -14.79
C GLY A 36 8.06 14.18 -13.54
N PHE A 37 8.25 15.01 -12.51
CA PHE A 37 8.86 14.60 -11.25
C PHE A 37 7.93 13.67 -10.44
N LEU A 38 6.63 13.98 -10.40
CA LEU A 38 5.64 13.12 -9.75
C LEU A 38 5.53 11.75 -10.43
N ARG A 39 5.58 11.71 -11.76
CA ARG A 39 5.57 10.46 -12.53
C ARG A 39 6.83 9.63 -12.28
N ASP A 40 7.99 10.27 -12.21
CA ASP A 40 9.26 9.61 -11.88
C ASP A 40 9.23 9.02 -10.46
N LEU A 41 8.82 9.83 -9.47
CA LEU A 41 8.74 9.39 -8.08
C LEU A 41 7.74 8.23 -7.92
N LYS A 42 6.59 8.29 -8.59
CA LYS A 42 5.65 7.16 -8.68
C LYS A 42 6.31 5.92 -9.28
N GLY A 43 7.07 6.08 -10.35
CA GLY A 43 7.80 4.98 -11.00
C GLY A 43 8.77 4.30 -10.04
N ARG A 44 9.60 5.09 -9.35
CA ARG A 44 10.56 4.60 -8.35
C ARG A 44 9.87 3.84 -7.21
N VAL A 45 8.76 4.37 -6.70
CA VAL A 45 7.99 3.70 -5.64
C VAL A 45 7.45 2.35 -6.12
N LEU A 46 6.90 2.30 -7.34
CA LEU A 46 6.38 1.04 -7.91
C LEU A 46 7.49 0.01 -8.12
N GLU A 47 8.61 0.42 -8.71
CA GLU A 47 9.79 -0.43 -8.90
C GLU A 47 10.31 -0.98 -7.57
N HIS A 48 10.35 -0.14 -6.54
CA HIS A 48 10.75 -0.54 -5.18
C HIS A 48 9.85 -1.63 -4.59
N TYR A 49 8.54 -1.53 -4.77
CA TYR A 49 7.60 -2.58 -4.35
C TYR A 49 7.72 -3.85 -5.21
N GLU A 50 7.95 -3.72 -6.52
CA GLU A 50 8.19 -4.87 -7.40
C GLU A 50 9.44 -5.65 -6.98
N GLU A 51 10.52 -4.95 -6.61
CA GLU A 51 11.74 -5.56 -6.06
C GLU A 51 11.45 -6.33 -4.78
N TYR A 52 10.67 -5.74 -3.86
CA TYR A 52 10.26 -6.42 -2.62
C TYR A 52 9.55 -7.74 -2.89
N TYR A 53 8.54 -7.75 -3.76
CA TYR A 53 7.78 -8.97 -4.04
C TYR A 53 8.61 -10.00 -4.82
N ARG A 54 9.52 -9.55 -5.68
CA ARG A 54 10.47 -10.44 -6.37
C ARG A 54 11.41 -11.12 -5.38
N ALA A 55 12.07 -10.35 -4.53
CA ALA A 55 12.94 -10.88 -3.49
C ALA A 55 12.14 -11.82 -2.58
N LYS A 56 10.99 -11.38 -2.07
CA LYS A 56 10.12 -12.20 -1.21
C LYS A 56 9.77 -13.55 -1.85
N SER A 57 9.47 -13.57 -3.15
CA SER A 57 9.24 -14.81 -3.90
C SER A 57 10.48 -15.69 -3.93
N GLU A 58 11.64 -15.16 -4.33
CA GLU A 58 12.90 -15.93 -4.39
C GLU A 58 13.30 -16.53 -3.04
N TRP A 59 13.15 -15.76 -1.96
CA TRP A 59 13.43 -16.21 -0.60
C TRP A 59 12.41 -17.25 -0.13
N ALA A 60 11.12 -17.10 -0.47
CA ALA A 60 10.09 -18.07 -0.11
C ALA A 60 10.31 -19.45 -0.76
N HIS A 61 10.94 -19.50 -1.94
CA HIS A 61 11.35 -20.76 -2.57
C HIS A 61 12.50 -21.46 -1.83
N ARG A 62 13.30 -20.73 -1.06
CA ARG A 62 14.44 -21.26 -0.30
C ARG A 62 14.06 -21.62 1.13
N ASP A 63 13.39 -20.69 1.81
CA ASP A 63 12.92 -20.82 3.19
C ASP A 63 11.62 -20.04 3.36
N VAL A 64 10.50 -20.77 3.30
CA VAL A 64 9.17 -20.20 3.44
C VAL A 64 8.90 -19.71 4.86
N LEU A 65 9.50 -20.34 5.88
CA LEU A 65 9.27 -19.99 7.28
C LEU A 65 9.96 -18.67 7.64
N ALA A 66 11.19 -18.47 7.15
CA ALA A 66 11.90 -17.20 7.32
C ALA A 66 11.15 -16.00 6.70
N VAL A 67 10.37 -16.22 5.64
CA VAL A 67 9.55 -15.18 4.99
C VAL A 67 8.19 -15.01 5.68
N LEU A 68 7.58 -16.09 6.17
CA LEU A 68 6.24 -16.10 6.77
C LEU A 68 6.22 -15.85 8.29
N SER A 69 7.34 -15.95 8.99
CA SER A 69 7.48 -15.59 10.41
C SER A 69 8.86 -14.96 10.68
N PRO A 70 9.14 -13.78 10.12
CA PRO A 70 10.37 -13.07 10.36
C PRO A 70 10.38 -12.47 11.77
N SER A 71 11.57 -12.36 12.35
CA SER A 71 11.79 -11.97 13.75
C SER A 71 11.40 -10.54 14.10
N TRP A 72 11.17 -9.68 13.10
CA TRP A 72 10.77 -8.27 13.31
C TRP A 72 9.26 -8.09 13.47
N ARG A 73 8.44 -9.13 13.21
CA ARG A 73 6.99 -9.03 13.39
C ARG A 73 6.57 -9.22 14.83
N THR A 74 5.66 -8.37 15.28
CA THR A 74 5.05 -8.51 16.61
C THR A 74 3.95 -9.58 16.59
N SER A 75 3.69 -10.21 17.74
CA SER A 75 2.58 -11.18 17.86
C SER A 75 1.21 -10.55 17.56
N LEU A 76 1.06 -9.23 17.77
CA LEU A 76 -0.15 -8.51 17.41
C LEU A 76 -0.30 -8.43 15.89
N GLU A 77 0.78 -8.10 15.18
CA GLU A 77 0.77 -8.04 13.72
C GLU A 77 0.44 -9.40 13.11
N GLU A 78 1.01 -10.49 13.62
CA GLU A 78 0.71 -11.85 13.13
C GLU A 78 -0.79 -12.18 13.11
N VAL A 79 -1.58 -11.69 14.07
CA VAL A 79 -3.03 -11.93 14.13
C VAL A 79 -3.79 -11.17 13.02
N PHE A 80 -3.25 -10.06 12.53
CA PHE A 80 -3.85 -9.25 11.47
C PHE A 80 -3.38 -9.63 10.06
N LEU A 81 -2.39 -10.52 9.94
CA LEU A 81 -1.88 -10.96 8.64
C LEU A 81 -2.68 -12.16 8.12
N TRP A 82 -3.00 -12.08 6.84
CA TRP A 82 -3.48 -13.17 6.00
C TRP A 82 -2.29 -13.96 5.41
N ILE A 83 -2.58 -14.97 4.57
CA ILE A 83 -1.68 -16.01 4.03
C ILE A 83 -0.22 -15.55 3.77
N GLY A 84 -0.02 -14.35 3.22
CA GLY A 84 1.29 -13.81 2.88
C GLY A 84 1.59 -12.42 3.45
N GLY A 85 0.86 -11.97 4.46
CA GLY A 85 0.93 -10.61 5.01
C GLY A 85 -0.45 -9.95 5.07
N TRP A 86 -0.52 -8.63 4.95
CA TRP A 86 -1.80 -7.92 4.95
C TRP A 86 -2.75 -8.38 3.83
N ARG A 87 -4.06 -8.32 4.10
CA ARG A 87 -5.10 -8.65 3.13
C ARG A 87 -5.26 -7.51 2.10
N PRO A 88 -5.03 -7.73 0.80
CA PRO A 88 -5.06 -6.65 -0.21
C PRO A 88 -6.36 -5.84 -0.24
N SER A 89 -7.51 -6.44 0.06
CA SER A 89 -8.81 -5.77 0.15
C SER A 89 -8.82 -4.60 1.15
N THR A 90 -7.97 -4.64 2.17
CA THR A 90 -7.82 -3.59 3.19
C THR A 90 -7.38 -2.25 2.58
N ALA A 91 -6.58 -2.26 1.49
CA ALA A 91 -6.17 -1.04 0.80
C ALA A 91 -7.38 -0.23 0.32
N PHE A 92 -8.37 -0.91 -0.24
CA PHE A 92 -9.59 -0.28 -0.74
C PHE A 92 -10.43 0.29 0.40
N HIS A 93 -10.52 -0.42 1.52
CA HIS A 93 -11.23 0.10 2.69
C HIS A 93 -10.62 1.40 3.22
N VAL A 94 -9.28 1.48 3.30
CA VAL A 94 -8.58 2.72 3.67
C VAL A 94 -8.86 3.82 2.65
N LEU A 95 -8.78 3.51 1.36
CA LEU A 95 -9.05 4.47 0.28
C LEU A 95 -10.46 5.06 0.35
N TYR A 96 -11.50 4.23 0.42
CA TYR A 96 -12.88 4.71 0.50
C TYR A 96 -13.14 5.49 1.79
N SER A 97 -12.61 5.01 2.92
CA SER A 97 -12.78 5.69 4.21
C SER A 97 -12.15 7.08 4.17
N LYS A 98 -10.92 7.19 3.65
CA LYS A 98 -10.23 8.48 3.54
C LYS A 98 -10.91 9.40 2.54
N SER A 99 -11.31 8.89 1.37
CA SER A 99 -12.02 9.67 0.34
C SER A 99 -13.36 10.20 0.85
N GLY A 100 -14.13 9.36 1.55
CA GLY A 100 -15.40 9.75 2.16
C GLY A 100 -15.23 10.82 3.24
N LEU A 101 -14.27 10.64 4.15
CA LEU A 101 -13.95 11.64 5.18
C LEU A 101 -13.57 12.99 4.55
N GLN A 102 -12.74 12.99 3.51
CA GLN A 102 -12.33 14.22 2.87
C GLN A 102 -13.47 14.88 2.07
N PHE A 103 -14.33 14.09 1.44
CA PHE A 103 -15.52 14.58 0.77
C PHE A 103 -16.51 15.23 1.74
N GLU A 104 -16.72 14.64 2.92
CA GLU A 104 -17.53 15.23 3.98
C GLU A 104 -16.94 16.56 4.48
N THR A 105 -15.61 16.65 4.62
CA THR A 105 -14.95 17.92 4.98
C THR A 105 -15.14 18.98 3.90
N GLN A 106 -15.00 18.62 2.62
CA GLN A 106 -15.22 19.53 1.49
C GLN A 106 -16.64 20.10 1.48
N ILE A 107 -17.67 19.27 1.70
CA ILE A 107 -19.07 19.73 1.80
C ILE A 107 -19.24 20.74 2.95
N ARG A 108 -18.67 20.43 4.11
CA ARG A 108 -18.78 21.29 5.30
C ARG A 108 -18.09 22.63 5.08
N ASP A 109 -16.94 22.63 4.42
CA ASP A 109 -16.15 23.84 4.14
C ASP A 109 -16.80 24.70 3.05
N HIS A 110 -17.52 24.10 2.09
CA HIS A 110 -18.35 24.86 1.14
C HIS A 110 -19.53 25.58 1.80
N GLN A 111 -20.00 25.12 2.97
CA GLN A 111 -21.12 25.72 3.70
C GLN A 111 -20.67 26.77 4.74
N GLY A 112 -19.39 26.82 5.11
CA GLY A 112 -18.81 27.79 6.05
C GLY A 112 -17.63 28.54 5.43
N ARG A 113 -17.85 29.79 5.02
CA ARG A 113 -16.82 30.66 4.42
C ARG A 113 -15.63 30.88 5.37
N HIS A 114 -14.51 30.17 5.18
CA HIS A 114 -13.17 30.68 5.50
C HIS A 114 -12.02 29.98 4.74
N ASN A 115 -10.96 30.76 4.65
CA ASN A 115 -9.73 30.68 3.85
C ASN A 115 -9.04 29.33 3.69
N GLY A 116 -8.49 29.15 2.49
CA GLY A 116 -7.70 27.99 2.12
C GLY A 116 -6.43 27.84 2.94
N ASP A 117 -6.24 26.62 3.44
CA ASP A 117 -4.93 26.06 3.71
C ASP A 117 -5.01 24.52 3.79
N SER A 118 -5.43 23.87 2.71
CA SER A 118 -5.23 22.43 2.55
C SER A 118 -4.53 22.18 1.22
N VAL A 119 -3.23 22.45 1.21
CA VAL A 119 -2.26 22.03 0.16
C VAL A 119 -1.93 20.55 0.35
N VAL A 120 -2.95 19.71 0.59
CA VAL A 120 -2.80 18.26 0.58
C VAL A 120 -3.76 17.76 -0.48
N ALA A 121 -3.19 17.22 -1.56
CA ALA A 121 -3.93 16.63 -2.66
C ALA A 121 -5.07 15.75 -2.11
N ASP A 122 -6.31 16.13 -2.43
CA ASP A 122 -7.50 15.61 -1.80
C ASP A 122 -8.03 14.37 -2.55
N LEU A 123 -8.22 13.25 -1.86
CA LEU A 123 -8.83 12.04 -2.43
C LEU A 123 -10.34 12.23 -2.67
N ALA A 124 -10.96 13.30 -2.18
CA ALA A 124 -12.32 13.68 -2.54
C ALA A 124 -12.47 14.04 -4.03
N GLY A 125 -11.36 14.37 -4.72
CA GLY A 125 -11.35 14.75 -6.14
C GLY A 125 -11.42 13.59 -7.13
N LEU A 126 -11.59 12.34 -6.67
CA LEU A 126 -11.66 11.17 -7.55
C LEU A 126 -12.90 11.26 -8.47
N SER A 127 -12.66 11.15 -9.78
CA SER A 127 -13.73 11.16 -10.77
C SER A 127 -14.58 9.88 -10.71
N PRO A 128 -15.84 9.90 -11.16
CA PRO A 128 -16.69 8.70 -11.24
C PRO A 128 -16.05 7.56 -12.04
N ARG A 129 -15.28 7.90 -13.09
CA ARG A 129 -14.53 6.91 -13.87
C ARG A 129 -13.43 6.24 -13.05
N GLN A 130 -12.69 7.01 -12.25
CA GLN A 130 -11.66 6.46 -11.37
C GLN A 130 -12.27 5.55 -10.30
N PHE A 131 -13.40 5.93 -9.70
CA PHE A 131 -14.14 5.06 -8.81
C PHE A 131 -14.57 3.76 -9.48
N GLY A 132 -15.10 3.82 -10.71
CA GLY A 132 -15.45 2.61 -11.46
C GLY A 132 -14.27 1.65 -11.68
N LEU A 133 -13.08 2.17 -11.96
CA LEU A 133 -11.85 1.38 -12.09
C LEU A 133 -11.40 0.77 -10.75
N ILE A 134 -11.48 1.56 -9.66
CA ILE A 134 -11.15 1.10 -8.31
C ILE A 134 -12.10 -0.03 -7.88
N ASP A 135 -13.41 0.14 -8.10
CA ASP A 135 -14.44 -0.85 -7.78
C ASP A 135 -14.20 -2.16 -8.55
N GLU A 136 -13.85 -2.07 -9.84
CA GLU A 136 -13.51 -3.24 -10.64
C GLU A 136 -12.28 -3.96 -10.09
N LEU A 137 -11.22 -3.21 -9.78
CA LEU A 137 -10.01 -3.77 -9.18
C LEU A 137 -10.29 -4.41 -7.82
N GLN A 138 -11.14 -3.81 -6.99
CA GLN A 138 -11.55 -4.36 -5.70
C GLN A 138 -12.29 -5.69 -5.88
N ARG A 139 -13.26 -5.76 -6.80
CA ARG A 139 -14.00 -7.02 -7.09
C ARG A 139 -13.06 -8.12 -7.54
N ASN A 140 -12.13 -7.81 -8.44
CA ASN A 140 -11.13 -8.76 -8.91
C ASN A 140 -10.22 -9.23 -7.76
N THR A 141 -9.78 -8.30 -6.91
CA THR A 141 -8.96 -8.62 -5.73
C THR A 141 -9.69 -9.56 -4.77
N ILE A 142 -10.94 -9.25 -4.40
CA ILE A 142 -11.75 -10.09 -3.50
C ILE A 142 -11.97 -11.49 -4.08
N LYS A 143 -12.19 -11.60 -5.39
CA LYS A 143 -12.33 -12.89 -6.07
C LYS A 143 -11.06 -13.74 -5.93
N GLU A 144 -9.89 -13.16 -6.15
CA GLU A 144 -8.61 -13.86 -6.00
C GLU A 144 -8.32 -14.22 -4.54
N GLU A 145 -8.65 -13.34 -3.58
CA GLU A 145 -8.52 -13.63 -2.15
C GLU A 145 -9.36 -14.83 -1.72
N ARG A 146 -10.62 -14.90 -2.17
CA ARG A 146 -11.50 -16.05 -1.90
C ARG A 146 -10.90 -17.33 -2.48
N ARG A 147 -10.46 -17.28 -3.74
CA ARG A 147 -9.81 -18.42 -4.41
C ARG A 147 -8.59 -18.91 -3.64
N LEU A 148 -7.76 -18.01 -3.12
CA LEU A 148 -6.57 -18.36 -2.34
C LEU A 148 -6.93 -18.94 -0.96
N THR A 149 -7.93 -18.36 -0.29
CA THR A 149 -8.44 -18.85 0.99
C THR A 149 -9.04 -20.25 0.86
N GLU A 150 -9.82 -20.50 -0.19
CA GLU A 150 -10.37 -21.83 -0.48
C GLU A 150 -9.28 -22.87 -0.77
N LYS A 151 -8.23 -22.48 -1.50
CA LYS A 151 -7.07 -23.36 -1.72
C LYS A 151 -6.37 -23.70 -0.41
N LEU A 152 -6.15 -22.73 0.47
CA LEU A 152 -5.55 -22.98 1.78
C LEU A 152 -6.40 -23.92 2.62
N ALA A 153 -7.71 -23.67 2.68
CA ALA A 153 -8.64 -24.50 3.45
C ALA A 153 -8.62 -25.98 3.02
N LYS A 154 -8.42 -26.25 1.72
CA LYS A 154 -8.30 -27.63 1.20
C LYS A 154 -7.01 -28.35 1.62
N VAL A 155 -5.95 -27.61 1.96
CA VAL A 155 -4.64 -28.18 2.35
C VAL A 155 -4.53 -28.36 3.86
N GLN A 156 -5.43 -27.76 4.64
CA GLN A 156 -5.47 -27.84 6.11
C GLN A 156 -6.34 -29.01 6.65
N VAL A 157 -6.79 -29.91 5.78
CA VAL A 157 -7.56 -31.15 6.10
C VAL A 157 -6.68 -32.35 5.84
#